data_AF-A0A074ZWP6-F1
#
_entry.id   AF-A0A074ZWP6-F1
#
_cell.length_a   1.000
_cell.length_b   1.000
_cell.length_c   1.000
_cell.angle_alpha   90.00
_cell.angle_beta   90.00
_cell.angle_gamma   90.00
#
_symmetry.space_group_name_H-M   'P 1'
#
loop_
_entity.id
_entity.type
_entity.pdbx_description
1 polymer ?
#
loop_
_entity_poly.entity_id
_entity_poly.type
_entity_poly.pdbx_seq_one_letter_code
_entity_poly.pdbx_strand_id
1 'polypeptide(L)'
;MRTLALASILPRAENTKSSATPFFTCAFRSYSFASIFGASKSNLHHRMSGNETEECTPPDINLYNFDDTQFQTCRYVLTSPRSLEACAKLNIRPVELLFKSKEEFSATYKNFPDKKLEEMFVQHENTRKEKLMKARLERARLIKRYTNSSSRNSTDPDRKPSSVEQSQQTESSNKGAAIKADLVQNLPDRCYSAQQTLPEKYQNLLNKLPPQHAAQLPRTQSLDRVENRNSNMSTPREKSRRRSLVRWMPKGSTSPTDTRTSDGPTNDPSCRSSTTKDGEFWLRKCHEENEQSEERERRLRQAQERRRELDKMLETYRRELQEAREITHQRARERAYLRSSEEQLRKVHDRQQREQHIRENAKIIQQRQEEWRRAAEAMQKQKEEHVQKFLEEREAKIQESRNLAQAAEQLRAEMQRVYNLDSFDKKAQHVALLNELGLGGAST
;
A
#
# COMPACT_ATOMS: atom_id res chain seq x y z
N MET A 1 -57.75 27.80 41.61
CA MET A 1 -58.52 28.16 40.40
C MET A 1 -57.55 28.49 39.27
N ARG A 2 -57.73 27.82 38.13
CA ARG A 2 -57.05 27.87 36.81
C ARG A 2 -56.68 26.43 36.37
N THR A 3 -57.64 25.62 35.92
CA THR A 3 -58.07 25.41 34.52
C THR A 3 -56.97 24.94 33.55
N LEU A 4 -56.98 23.62 33.31
CA LEU A 4 -56.98 22.88 32.03
C LEU A 4 -56.17 23.41 30.82
N ALA A 5 -55.33 22.54 30.25
CA ALA A 5 -55.41 22.17 28.82
C ALA A 5 -54.57 20.92 28.49
N LEU A 6 -55.28 19.82 28.22
CA LEU A 6 -54.83 18.64 27.49
C LEU A 6 -54.77 18.97 25.99
N ALA A 7 -53.76 18.47 25.28
CA ALA A 7 -53.84 18.27 23.82
C ALA A 7 -52.95 17.10 23.39
N SER A 8 -53.61 15.97 23.16
CA SER A 8 -53.10 14.76 22.52
C SER A 8 -53.18 14.92 21.00
N ILE A 9 -52.09 14.69 20.25
CA ILE A 9 -52.16 14.37 18.80
C ILE A 9 -51.05 13.38 18.44
N LEU A 10 -51.42 12.10 18.32
CA LEU A 10 -50.84 11.12 17.39
C LEU A 10 -51.51 11.35 16.01
N PRO A 11 -50.83 11.12 14.89
CA PRO A 11 -50.90 9.82 14.22
C PRO A 11 -49.56 9.51 13.49
N ARG A 12 -49.28 8.46 12.72
CA ARG A 12 -50.02 7.36 12.09
C ARG A 12 -48.92 6.38 11.63
N ALA A 13 -49.05 5.09 11.93
CA ALA A 13 -48.23 4.07 11.28
C ALA A 13 -48.87 3.73 9.93
N GLU A 14 -48.11 3.85 8.84
CA GLU A 14 -48.51 3.32 7.54
C GLU A 14 -47.67 2.10 7.19
N ASN A 15 -48.34 0.96 7.33
CA ASN A 15 -48.05 -0.30 6.65
C ASN A 15 -48.21 -0.09 5.13
N THR A 16 -47.17 -0.35 4.35
CA THR A 16 -47.33 -0.81 2.97
C THR A 16 -46.51 -2.07 2.74
N LYS A 17 -47.23 -3.18 2.63
CA LYS A 17 -46.78 -4.44 2.05
C LYS A 17 -46.85 -4.31 0.53
N SER A 18 -46.05 -5.15 -0.15
CA SER A 18 -46.26 -5.65 -1.52
C SER A 18 -45.61 -4.85 -2.67
N SER A 19 -44.49 -5.34 -3.16
CA SER A 19 -44.35 -5.82 -4.56
C SER A 19 -43.00 -6.54 -4.66
N ALA A 20 -43.01 -7.86 -4.74
CA ALA A 20 -43.01 -8.60 -6.01
C ALA A 20 -41.69 -8.39 -6.77
N THR A 21 -40.76 -9.29 -6.45
CA THR A 21 -39.62 -9.66 -7.29
C THR A 21 -40.10 -10.07 -8.69
N PRO A 22 -39.30 -9.75 -9.73
CA PRO A 22 -39.16 -10.67 -10.83
C PRO A 22 -37.74 -11.24 -10.84
N PHE A 23 -37.70 -12.57 -10.77
CA PHE A 23 -36.62 -13.41 -11.24
C PHE A 23 -36.21 -12.96 -12.66
N PHE A 24 -34.97 -12.51 -12.81
CA PHE A 24 -34.27 -12.59 -14.09
C PHE A 24 -33.10 -13.56 -13.94
N THR A 25 -33.39 -14.81 -14.29
CA THR A 25 -32.42 -15.79 -14.73
C THR A 25 -31.72 -15.23 -15.98
N CYS A 26 -30.50 -14.72 -15.82
CA CYS A 26 -29.65 -14.40 -16.97
C CYS A 26 -28.65 -15.53 -17.15
N ALA A 27 -28.89 -16.29 -18.20
CA ALA A 27 -28.08 -17.39 -18.66
C ALA A 27 -26.63 -16.98 -18.95
N PHE A 28 -25.73 -17.90 -18.64
CA PHE A 28 -24.39 -18.00 -19.22
C PHE A 28 -24.49 -17.85 -20.76
N ARG A 29 -23.89 -16.78 -21.30
CA ARG A 29 -23.52 -16.74 -22.71
C ARG A 29 -22.11 -16.19 -22.84
N SER A 30 -21.20 -17.12 -23.14
CA SER A 30 -19.85 -16.90 -23.62
C SER A 30 -19.91 -16.00 -24.86
N TYR A 31 -19.52 -14.73 -24.73
CA TYR A 31 -19.33 -13.87 -25.89
C TYR A 31 -17.86 -13.90 -26.29
N SER A 32 -17.62 -14.66 -27.35
CA SER A 32 -16.48 -14.55 -28.24
C SER A 32 -16.43 -13.13 -28.81
N PHE A 33 -15.30 -12.45 -28.64
CA PHE A 33 -15.09 -11.09 -29.14
C PHE A 33 -14.59 -11.18 -30.59
N ALA A 34 -15.50 -11.12 -31.56
CA ALA A 34 -15.18 -10.93 -32.97
C ALA A 34 -16.16 -9.95 -33.61
N SER A 35 -15.59 -8.88 -34.16
CA SER A 35 -16.14 -8.04 -35.23
C SER A 35 -17.45 -7.29 -35.01
N ILE A 36 -17.36 -5.99 -34.70
CA ILE A 36 -18.25 -4.97 -35.29
C ILE A 36 -17.43 -3.75 -35.70
N PHE A 37 -17.21 -3.62 -37.01
CA PHE A 37 -16.81 -2.40 -37.70
C PHE A 37 -18.01 -1.46 -37.79
N GLY A 38 -17.82 -0.19 -37.49
CA GLY A 38 -18.76 0.89 -37.75
C GLY A 38 -18.00 2.12 -38.20
N ALA A 39 -17.86 2.26 -39.52
CA ALA A 39 -17.23 3.40 -40.16
C ALA A 39 -18.21 4.57 -40.23
N SER A 40 -17.80 5.73 -39.71
CA SER A 40 -18.39 7.03 -40.09
C SER A 40 -17.26 7.95 -40.53
N LYS A 41 -17.27 8.26 -41.83
CA LYS A 41 -16.45 9.25 -42.48
C LYS A 41 -16.98 10.65 -42.13
N SER A 42 -16.13 11.51 -41.61
CA SER A 42 -16.22 12.95 -41.86
C SER A 42 -14.82 13.53 -41.94
N ASN A 43 -14.54 14.06 -43.13
CA ASN A 43 -13.27 14.57 -43.62
C ASN A 43 -13.03 15.98 -43.04
N LEU A 44 -11.90 16.21 -42.38
CA LEU A 44 -11.27 17.52 -42.38
C LEU A 44 -9.75 17.35 -42.48
N HIS A 45 -9.20 17.91 -43.55
CA HIS A 45 -7.81 17.85 -43.95
C HIS A 45 -6.87 18.50 -42.93
N HIS A 46 -5.87 17.74 -42.47
CA HIS A 46 -4.54 18.30 -42.23
C HIS A 46 -3.47 17.34 -42.74
N ARG A 47 -2.50 17.91 -43.46
CA ARG A 47 -1.66 17.25 -44.47
C ARG A 47 -0.22 17.05 -43.95
N MET A 48 0.18 15.78 -43.94
CA MET A 48 1.50 15.18 -44.29
C MET A 48 2.76 15.48 -43.46
N SER A 49 3.26 14.42 -42.83
CA SER A 49 4.60 13.79 -42.97
C SER A 49 4.64 12.67 -41.91
N GLY A 50 5.10 11.44 -42.09
CA GLY A 50 5.83 10.66 -43.06
C GLY A 50 6.25 9.38 -42.30
N ASN A 51 6.51 8.29 -43.02
CA ASN A 51 7.03 6.99 -42.56
C ASN A 51 6.01 5.89 -42.16
N GLU A 52 5.91 4.94 -43.09
CA GLU A 52 6.12 3.50 -42.91
C GLU A 52 5.35 2.76 -41.81
N THR A 53 4.66 1.71 -42.28
CA THR A 53 4.00 0.64 -41.52
C THR A 53 5.00 -0.07 -40.58
N GLU A 54 5.34 0.56 -39.47
CA GLU A 54 5.75 -0.15 -38.27
C GLU A 54 4.49 -0.81 -37.68
N GLU A 55 4.55 -2.12 -37.47
CA GLU A 55 3.55 -2.86 -36.67
C GLU A 55 3.43 -2.15 -35.31
N CYS A 56 2.38 -1.33 -35.19
CA CYS A 56 2.18 -0.47 -34.05
C CYS A 56 1.77 -1.35 -32.87
N THR A 57 2.76 -1.88 -32.15
CA THR A 57 2.53 -2.52 -30.87
C THR A 57 1.76 -1.53 -30.01
N PRO A 58 0.56 -1.90 -29.49
CA PRO A 58 -0.22 -0.99 -28.69
C PRO A 58 0.64 -0.37 -27.59
N PRO A 59 0.60 0.95 -27.38
CA PRO A 59 1.40 1.60 -26.34
C PRO A 59 1.12 0.96 -24.98
N ASP A 60 2.14 0.68 -24.17
CA ASP A 60 1.97 0.05 -22.84
C ASP A 60 1.48 1.08 -21.81
N ILE A 61 0.16 1.18 -21.70
CA ILE A 61 -0.58 2.06 -20.80
C ILE A 61 -1.04 1.22 -19.60
N ASN A 62 -0.60 1.63 -18.42
CA ASN A 62 -0.80 0.97 -17.14
C ASN A 62 -1.29 1.97 -16.07
N LEU A 63 -1.63 1.47 -14.87
CA LEU A 63 -2.20 2.30 -13.79
C LEU A 63 -1.28 3.41 -13.24
N TYR A 64 -0.01 3.46 -13.64
CA TYR A 64 0.96 4.46 -13.19
C TYR A 64 1.21 5.55 -14.23
N ASN A 65 1.05 5.26 -15.53
CA ASN A 65 1.36 6.17 -16.62
C ASN A 65 0.14 6.61 -17.45
N PHE A 66 -1.07 6.09 -17.22
CA PHE A 66 -2.25 6.41 -18.04
C PHE A 66 -2.69 7.89 -17.99
N ASP A 67 -2.29 8.64 -16.97
CA ASP A 67 -2.58 10.08 -16.85
C ASP A 67 -1.52 10.97 -17.55
N ASP A 68 -0.47 10.38 -18.15
CA ASP A 68 0.59 11.14 -18.82
C ASP A 68 0.06 11.85 -20.08
N THR A 69 0.56 13.06 -20.35
CA THR A 69 0.16 13.88 -21.51
C THR A 69 0.32 13.17 -22.85
N GLN A 70 1.29 12.26 -22.96
CA GLN A 70 1.55 11.45 -24.16
C GLN A 70 0.41 10.48 -24.51
N PHE A 71 -0.46 10.12 -23.55
CA PHE A 71 -1.56 9.17 -23.76
C PHE A 71 -2.95 9.82 -23.74
N GLN A 72 -3.05 11.12 -23.51
CA GLN A 72 -4.35 11.83 -23.47
C GLN A 72 -5.12 11.74 -24.79
N THR A 73 -4.42 11.66 -25.92
CA THR A 73 -5.00 11.50 -27.26
C THR A 73 -5.10 10.04 -27.71
N CYS A 74 -4.67 9.09 -26.87
CA CYS A 74 -4.67 7.68 -27.22
C CYS A 74 -6.10 7.12 -27.22
N ARG A 75 -6.38 6.21 -28.16
CA ARG A 75 -7.68 5.52 -28.25
C ARG A 75 -7.93 4.55 -27.09
N TYR A 76 -6.87 4.06 -26.45
CA TYR A 76 -6.95 3.05 -25.40
C TYR A 76 -6.71 3.66 -24.02
N VAL A 77 -7.48 3.20 -23.03
CA VAL A 77 -7.37 3.67 -21.63
C VAL A 77 -6.32 2.89 -20.85
N LEU A 78 -6.30 1.56 -20.98
CA LEU A 78 -5.30 0.67 -20.41
C LEU A 78 -5.03 -0.46 -21.41
N THR A 79 -3.77 -0.81 -21.60
CA THR A 79 -3.35 -1.90 -22.48
C THR A 79 -2.52 -2.95 -21.74
N SER A 80 -1.97 -2.60 -20.58
CA SER A 80 -1.18 -3.48 -19.73
C SER A 80 -2.05 -4.61 -19.15
N PRO A 81 -1.78 -5.90 -19.47
CA PRO A 81 -2.61 -7.02 -19.02
C PRO A 81 -2.80 -7.11 -17.51
N ARG A 82 -1.74 -6.82 -16.74
CA ARG A 82 -1.79 -6.83 -15.27
C ARG A 82 -2.65 -5.71 -14.70
N SER A 83 -2.71 -4.57 -15.39
CA SER A 83 -3.55 -3.45 -14.99
C SER A 83 -5.03 -3.76 -15.26
N LEU A 84 -5.31 -4.37 -16.41
CA LEU A 84 -6.65 -4.85 -16.76
C LEU A 84 -7.13 -5.95 -15.80
N GLU A 85 -6.26 -6.91 -15.44
CA GLU A 85 -6.58 -7.96 -14.47
C GLU A 85 -6.90 -7.37 -13.08
N ALA A 86 -6.15 -6.37 -12.62
CA ALA A 86 -6.41 -5.70 -11.34
C ALA A 86 -7.77 -4.98 -11.33
N CYS A 87 -8.11 -4.28 -12.42
CA CYS A 87 -9.41 -3.64 -12.58
C CYS A 87 -10.55 -4.68 -12.61
N ALA A 88 -10.39 -5.78 -13.35
CA ALA A 88 -11.37 -6.86 -13.43
C ALA A 88 -11.64 -7.50 -12.06
N LYS A 89 -10.60 -7.76 -11.25
CA LYS A 89 -10.74 -8.34 -9.90
C LYS A 89 -11.52 -7.45 -8.93
N LEU A 90 -11.46 -6.14 -9.13
CA LEU A 90 -12.15 -5.15 -8.29
C LEU A 90 -13.49 -4.69 -8.87
N ASN A 91 -13.92 -5.26 -10.01
CA ASN A 91 -15.08 -4.78 -10.78
C ASN A 91 -15.02 -3.28 -11.10
N ILE A 92 -13.82 -2.75 -11.36
CA ILE A 92 -13.60 -1.35 -11.74
C ILE A 92 -13.47 -1.29 -13.26
N ARG A 93 -14.28 -0.44 -13.92
CA ARG A 93 -14.10 -0.15 -15.35
C ARG A 93 -12.93 0.81 -15.54
N PRO A 94 -11.97 0.57 -16.46
CA PRO A 94 -10.84 1.48 -16.69
C PRO A 94 -11.25 2.93 -16.96
N VAL A 95 -12.35 3.14 -17.68
CA VAL A 95 -12.90 4.47 -18.00
C VAL A 95 -13.31 5.26 -16.74
N GLU A 96 -13.65 4.59 -15.64
CA GLU A 96 -14.00 5.25 -14.37
C GLU A 96 -12.78 5.82 -13.62
N LEU A 97 -11.56 5.43 -14.00
CA LEU A 97 -10.34 5.92 -13.38
C LEU A 97 -9.84 7.22 -14.01
N LEU A 98 -10.34 7.56 -15.20
CA LEU A 98 -10.01 8.79 -15.92
C LEU A 98 -10.50 10.02 -15.16
N PHE A 99 -9.63 11.02 -15.06
CA PHE A 99 -10.00 12.32 -14.54
C PHE A 99 -11.06 12.96 -15.45
N LYS A 100 -12.11 13.50 -14.86
CA LYS A 100 -13.09 14.33 -15.56
C LYS A 100 -12.96 15.74 -15.05
N SER A 101 -12.86 16.70 -15.96
CA SER A 101 -12.79 18.10 -15.56
C SER A 101 -14.10 18.55 -14.92
N LYS A 102 -14.06 19.65 -14.18
CA LYS A 102 -15.27 20.22 -13.57
C LYS A 102 -16.30 20.62 -14.63
N GLU A 103 -15.84 21.04 -15.80
CA GLU A 103 -16.67 21.40 -16.96
C GLU A 103 -17.37 20.17 -17.56
N GLU A 104 -16.67 19.05 -17.72
CA GLU A 104 -17.28 17.79 -18.19
C GLU A 104 -18.29 17.23 -17.18
N PHE A 105 -17.96 17.34 -15.90
CA PHE A 105 -18.84 16.91 -14.81
C PHE A 105 -20.10 17.79 -14.74
N SER A 106 -19.97 19.11 -14.83
CA SER A 106 -21.11 20.04 -14.84
C SER A 106 -22.00 19.87 -16.06
N ALA A 107 -21.41 19.57 -17.23
CA ALA A 107 -22.16 19.27 -18.44
C ALA A 107 -23.06 18.03 -18.31
N THR A 108 -22.68 17.07 -17.46
CA THR A 108 -23.45 15.85 -17.18
C THR A 108 -24.57 16.10 -16.17
N TYR A 109 -24.39 17.03 -15.23
CA TYR A 109 -25.28 17.27 -14.09
C TYR A 109 -25.86 18.70 -14.06
N LYS A 110 -26.32 19.19 -15.22
CA LYS A 110 -26.81 20.58 -15.40
C LYS A 110 -28.02 20.98 -14.53
N ASN A 111 -28.70 20.03 -13.92
CA ASN A 111 -29.95 20.26 -13.18
C ASN A 111 -29.75 20.53 -11.67
N PHE A 112 -28.51 20.53 -11.19
CA PHE A 112 -28.20 20.73 -9.77
C PHE A 112 -27.65 22.13 -9.51
N PRO A 113 -27.95 22.74 -8.34
CA PRO A 113 -27.35 24.02 -7.96
C PRO A 113 -25.83 23.87 -7.79
N ASP A 114 -25.08 24.91 -8.17
CA ASP A 114 -23.60 24.90 -8.23
C ASP A 114 -22.94 24.40 -6.95
N LYS A 115 -23.48 24.76 -5.78
CA LYS A 115 -22.95 24.31 -4.49
C LYS A 115 -23.04 22.80 -4.32
N LYS A 116 -24.18 22.20 -4.68
CA LYS A 116 -24.38 20.74 -4.62
C LYS A 116 -23.58 20.03 -5.70
N LEU A 117 -23.40 20.66 -6.86
CA LEU A 117 -22.58 20.14 -7.94
C LEU A 117 -21.11 20.04 -7.53
N GLU A 118 -20.58 21.05 -6.85
CA GLU A 118 -19.22 21.05 -6.29
C GLU A 118 -19.02 19.92 -5.28
N GLU A 119 -19.96 19.76 -4.34
CA GLU A 119 -19.92 18.68 -3.35
C GLU A 119 -19.92 17.29 -4.02
N MET A 120 -20.76 17.09 -5.04
CA MET A 120 -20.78 15.85 -5.82
C MET A 120 -19.50 15.64 -6.64
N PHE A 121 -18.90 16.70 -7.18
CA PHE A 121 -17.63 16.62 -7.91
C PHE A 121 -16.49 16.19 -6.99
N VAL A 122 -16.40 16.77 -5.80
CA VAL A 122 -15.41 16.38 -4.78
C VAL A 122 -15.59 14.92 -4.38
N GLN A 123 -16.84 14.48 -4.15
CA GLN A 123 -17.13 13.08 -3.85
C GLN A 123 -16.76 12.13 -5.00
N HIS A 124 -17.05 12.53 -6.24
CA HIS A 124 -16.68 11.77 -7.44
C HIS A 124 -15.16 11.62 -7.56
N GLU A 125 -14.40 12.71 -7.41
CA GLU A 125 -12.93 12.68 -7.47
C GLU A 125 -12.31 11.87 -6.32
N ASN A 126 -12.87 11.97 -5.12
CA ASN A 126 -12.42 11.15 -3.99
C ASN A 126 -12.67 9.65 -4.24
N THR A 127 -13.85 9.31 -4.76
CA THR A 127 -14.20 7.93 -5.13
C THR A 127 -13.28 7.40 -6.23
N ARG A 128 -12.99 8.23 -7.24
CA ARG A 128 -12.05 7.90 -8.32
C ARG A 128 -10.65 7.61 -7.77
N LYS A 129 -10.12 8.49 -6.91
CA LYS A 129 -8.80 8.33 -6.27
C LYS A 129 -8.73 7.06 -5.44
N GLU A 130 -9.78 6.74 -4.69
CA GLU A 130 -9.85 5.53 -3.88
C GLU A 130 -9.85 4.27 -4.76
N LYS A 131 -10.68 4.24 -5.82
CA LYS A 131 -10.69 3.16 -6.82
C LYS A 131 -9.32 2.98 -7.47
N LEU A 132 -8.67 4.08 -7.87
CA LEU A 132 -7.35 4.06 -8.48
C LEU A 132 -6.27 3.50 -7.53
N MET A 133 -6.29 3.92 -6.27
CA MET A 133 -5.39 3.40 -5.24
C MET A 133 -5.57 1.89 -5.04
N LYS A 134 -6.82 1.42 -4.92
CA LYS A 134 -7.14 -0.02 -4.80
C LYS A 134 -6.64 -0.81 -6.01
N ALA A 135 -6.85 -0.30 -7.22
CA ALA A 135 -6.38 -0.93 -8.45
C ALA A 135 -4.85 -1.01 -8.52
N ARG A 136 -4.13 0.07 -8.13
CA ARG A 136 -2.66 0.08 -8.06
C ARG A 136 -2.14 -0.96 -7.07
N LEU A 137 -2.78 -1.08 -5.91
CA LEU A 137 -2.42 -2.07 -4.90
C LEU A 137 -2.63 -3.51 -5.40
N GLU A 138 -3.76 -3.78 -6.04
CA GLU A 138 -4.03 -5.11 -6.64
C GLU A 138 -3.02 -5.44 -7.75
N ARG A 139 -2.68 -4.48 -8.61
CA ARG A 139 -1.62 -4.68 -9.62
C ARG A 139 -0.29 -5.05 -8.96
N ALA A 140 0.09 -4.39 -7.87
CA ALA A 140 1.31 -4.72 -7.13
C ALA A 140 1.25 -6.15 -6.53
N ARG A 141 0.09 -6.56 -6.00
CA ARG A 141 -0.15 -7.93 -5.51
C ARG A 141 -0.02 -8.97 -6.63
N LEU A 142 -0.57 -8.68 -7.81
CA LEU A 142 -0.43 -9.55 -8.99
C LEU A 142 1.05 -9.71 -9.37
N ILE A 143 1.79 -8.60 -9.48
CA ILE A 143 3.22 -8.64 -9.82
C ILE A 143 3.97 -9.53 -8.84
N LYS A 144 3.78 -9.34 -7.53
CA LYS A 144 4.42 -10.14 -6.48
C LYS A 144 4.04 -11.63 -6.57
N ARG A 145 2.78 -11.94 -6.88
CA ARG A 145 2.33 -13.33 -7.07
C ARG A 145 3.01 -13.98 -8.27
N TYR A 146 3.03 -13.32 -9.42
CA TYR A 146 3.66 -13.84 -10.64
C TYR A 146 5.17 -14.02 -10.47
N THR A 147 5.88 -13.09 -9.83
CA THR A 147 7.33 -13.24 -9.58
C THR A 147 7.64 -14.42 -8.66
N ASN A 148 6.81 -14.64 -7.62
CA ASN A 148 7.02 -15.73 -6.67
C ASN A 148 6.67 -17.10 -7.27
N SER A 149 5.64 -17.17 -8.12
CA SER A 149 5.26 -18.39 -8.83
C SER A 149 6.30 -18.80 -9.88
N SER A 150 6.89 -17.84 -10.61
CA SER A 150 7.97 -18.13 -11.57
C SER A 150 9.23 -18.67 -10.91
N SER A 151 9.51 -18.32 -9.64
CA SER A 151 10.67 -18.84 -8.90
C SER A 151 10.49 -20.27 -8.38
N ARG A 152 9.25 -20.77 -8.24
CA ARG A 152 8.98 -22.13 -7.71
C ARG A 152 8.85 -23.21 -8.77
N ASN A 153 8.65 -22.83 -10.03
CA ASN A 153 8.46 -23.77 -11.14
C ASN A 153 9.75 -24.01 -11.97
N SER A 154 10.93 -23.65 -11.43
CA SER A 154 12.23 -23.81 -12.11
C SER A 154 13.01 -25.07 -11.67
N THR A 155 12.41 -25.97 -10.89
CA THR A 155 12.99 -27.28 -10.59
C THR A 155 12.01 -28.37 -10.99
N ASP A 156 12.44 -29.14 -11.99
CA ASP A 156 12.07 -30.52 -12.33
C ASP A 156 10.99 -30.71 -13.43
N PRO A 157 11.39 -31.06 -14.68
CA PRO A 157 10.46 -31.37 -15.77
C PRO A 157 9.94 -32.82 -15.76
N ASP A 158 10.23 -33.66 -14.76
CA ASP A 158 10.01 -35.12 -14.89
C ASP A 158 8.86 -35.74 -14.09
N ARG A 159 7.92 -34.94 -13.56
CA ARG A 159 6.78 -35.49 -12.83
C ARG A 159 5.52 -35.63 -13.69
N LYS A 160 5.39 -36.81 -14.31
CA LYS A 160 4.17 -37.29 -14.99
C LYS A 160 2.91 -37.13 -14.10
N PRO A 161 1.76 -36.71 -14.67
CA PRO A 161 0.50 -36.69 -13.95
C PRO A 161 -0.11 -38.11 -13.93
N SER A 162 -0.15 -38.75 -12.76
CA SER A 162 -0.96 -39.96 -12.58
C SER A 162 -2.41 -39.58 -12.32
N SER A 163 -3.25 -39.92 -13.29
CA SER A 163 -4.70 -40.08 -13.17
C SER A 163 -5.06 -41.04 -12.05
N VAL A 164 -5.95 -40.64 -11.13
CA VAL A 164 -6.95 -41.51 -10.50
C VAL A 164 -8.19 -40.67 -10.16
N GLU A 165 -9.32 -41.10 -10.67
CA GLU A 165 -10.69 -40.62 -10.43
C GLU A 165 -11.30 -41.12 -9.11
N GLN A 166 -12.49 -40.56 -8.81
CA GLN A 166 -13.57 -41.03 -7.92
C GLN A 166 -13.45 -40.67 -6.44
N SER A 167 -14.53 -40.42 -5.70
CA SER A 167 -15.88 -39.86 -5.91
C SER A 167 -16.56 -39.87 -4.53
N GLN A 168 -17.52 -38.96 -4.31
CA GLN A 168 -18.64 -39.03 -3.35
C GLN A 168 -18.42 -38.82 -1.82
N GLN A 169 -18.99 -37.69 -1.37
CA GLN A 169 -19.97 -37.52 -0.28
C GLN A 169 -19.89 -38.40 0.99
N THR A 170 -19.84 -37.76 2.17
CA THR A 170 -20.91 -37.81 3.19
C THR A 170 -20.63 -36.83 4.34
N GLU A 171 -21.70 -36.55 5.07
CA GLU A 171 -21.93 -35.48 6.03
C GLU A 171 -21.36 -35.72 7.44
N SER A 172 -21.33 -34.62 8.20
CA SER A 172 -21.69 -34.51 9.63
C SER A 172 -20.59 -34.27 10.69
N SER A 173 -20.83 -33.15 11.39
CA SER A 173 -20.74 -32.94 12.85
C SER A 173 -19.38 -32.73 13.54
N ASN A 174 -19.22 -31.48 14.01
CA ASN A 174 -18.77 -31.02 15.34
C ASN A 174 -17.57 -31.68 16.03
N LYS A 175 -16.52 -30.85 16.21
CA LYS A 175 -15.77 -30.48 17.45
C LYS A 175 -14.51 -29.75 16.96
N GLY A 176 -14.15 -28.53 17.38
CA GLY A 176 -14.21 -28.00 18.74
C GLY A 176 -12.93 -28.33 19.50
N ALA A 177 -11.75 -27.88 19.03
CA ALA A 177 -10.54 -27.73 19.85
C ALA A 177 -9.44 -26.95 19.13
N ALA A 178 -9.04 -25.85 19.77
CA ALA A 178 -7.74 -25.19 19.80
C ALA A 178 -6.68 -25.57 18.75
N ILE A 179 -6.38 -24.63 17.83
CA ILE A 179 -5.07 -24.54 17.21
C ILE A 179 -4.50 -23.14 17.45
N LYS A 180 -3.27 -23.19 17.93
CA LYS A 180 -2.44 -22.12 18.47
C LYS A 180 -2.19 -21.01 17.44
N ALA A 181 -2.13 -19.80 17.98
CA ALA A 181 -1.55 -18.64 17.34
C ALA A 181 -0.08 -18.91 17.00
N ASP A 182 0.26 -18.87 15.71
CA ASP A 182 1.62 -18.69 15.20
C ASP A 182 1.53 -18.42 13.69
N LEU A 183 1.23 -17.18 13.28
CA LEU A 183 1.61 -16.68 11.94
C LEU A 183 1.34 -15.17 11.72
N VAL A 184 1.94 -14.26 12.51
CA VAL A 184 2.06 -12.86 12.06
C VAL A 184 3.38 -12.24 12.54
N GLN A 185 4.48 -12.64 11.91
CA GLN A 185 5.63 -11.76 11.74
C GLN A 185 6.12 -11.94 10.30
N ASN A 186 6.58 -10.83 9.71
CA ASN A 186 7.14 -10.66 8.36
C ASN A 186 6.22 -10.01 7.31
N LEU A 187 6.04 -8.69 7.47
CA LEU A 187 5.94 -7.78 6.32
C LEU A 187 6.85 -6.56 6.55
N PRO A 188 7.75 -6.22 5.62
CA PRO A 188 8.52 -4.98 5.69
C PRO A 188 7.73 -3.83 5.05
N ASP A 189 7.23 -2.91 5.86
CA ASP A 189 6.78 -1.60 5.40
C ASP A 189 8.00 -0.68 5.29
N ARG A 190 8.46 -0.51 4.05
CA ARG A 190 9.42 0.52 3.66
C ARG A 190 8.95 1.14 2.35
N CYS A 191 8.33 2.32 2.42
CA CYS A 191 8.75 3.55 1.73
C CYS A 191 7.59 4.54 1.47
N TYR A 192 7.75 5.72 2.08
CA TYR A 192 7.59 7.07 1.54
C TYR A 192 6.30 7.50 0.82
N SER A 193 5.56 8.39 1.48
CA SER A 193 5.18 9.67 0.88
C SER A 193 5.04 10.73 1.98
N ALA A 194 6.11 11.47 2.23
CA ALA A 194 6.07 12.70 3.01
C ALA A 194 5.93 13.87 2.02
N GLN A 195 4.72 14.40 1.86
CA GLN A 195 4.55 15.82 1.59
C GLN A 195 4.42 16.49 2.95
N GLN A 196 5.54 16.92 3.51
CA GLN A 196 5.54 17.82 4.66
C GLN A 196 5.45 19.24 4.12
N THR A 197 4.30 19.87 4.34
CA THR A 197 4.21 21.33 4.39
C THR A 197 5.11 21.81 5.52
N LEU A 198 6.02 22.71 5.17
CA LEU A 198 7.00 23.30 6.07
C LEU A 198 6.27 24.11 7.17
N PRO A 199 6.57 23.92 8.47
CA PRO A 199 5.92 24.67 9.54
C PRO A 199 6.12 26.18 9.38
N GLU A 200 5.04 26.93 9.57
CA GLU A 200 4.89 28.40 9.45
C GLU A 200 5.94 29.20 10.26
N LYS A 201 6.54 28.56 11.28
CA LYS A 201 7.59 29.14 12.12
C LYS A 201 8.89 29.49 11.37
N TYR A 202 9.13 28.91 10.19
CA TYR A 202 10.36 29.14 9.43
C TYR A 202 10.22 30.12 8.24
N GLN A 203 9.00 30.56 7.89
CA GLN A 203 8.83 31.58 6.84
C GLN A 203 9.26 32.98 7.29
N ASN A 204 9.14 33.29 8.58
CA ASN A 204 9.43 34.62 9.12
C ASN A 204 10.93 34.92 9.30
N LEU A 205 11.81 33.94 9.08
CA LEU A 205 13.27 34.14 9.12
C LEU A 205 13.88 34.44 7.75
N LEU A 206 13.15 34.19 6.65
CA LEU A 206 13.62 34.51 5.30
C LEU A 206 13.33 35.96 4.86
N ASN A 207 12.41 36.65 5.54
CA ASN A 207 12.01 38.03 5.20
C ASN A 207 12.78 39.13 5.97
N LYS A 208 13.86 38.78 6.69
CA LYS A 208 14.65 39.73 7.49
C LYS A 208 16.12 39.83 7.07
N LEU A 209 16.40 39.78 5.77
CA LEU A 209 17.72 40.13 5.23
C LEU A 209 17.62 41.39 4.35
N PRO A 210 18.41 42.45 4.62
CA PRO A 210 18.41 43.67 3.82
C PRO A 210 19.12 43.44 2.47
N PRO A 211 18.69 44.09 1.38
CA PRO A 211 19.27 43.86 0.06
C PRO A 211 20.31 44.93 -0.27
N GLN A 212 21.59 44.76 0.10
CA GLN A 212 22.69 45.50 -0.53
C GLN A 212 23.94 44.64 -0.66
N HIS A 213 24.61 44.76 -1.82
CA HIS A 213 25.78 44.02 -2.33
C HIS A 213 25.50 42.71 -3.09
N ALA A 214 24.80 42.83 -4.22
CA ALA A 214 24.93 41.89 -5.33
C ALA A 214 25.98 42.43 -6.32
N ALA A 215 27.25 42.07 -6.13
CA ALA A 215 28.25 42.11 -7.19
C ALA A 215 29.42 41.16 -6.86
N GLN A 216 29.72 40.30 -7.83
CA GLN A 216 30.96 39.50 -7.97
C GLN A 216 31.08 38.25 -7.11
N LEU A 217 30.81 37.08 -7.71
CA LEU A 217 31.76 35.95 -7.92
C LEU A 217 31.02 34.69 -8.44
N PRO A 218 31.74 33.71 -9.02
CA PRO A 218 31.31 33.06 -10.26
C PRO A 218 30.49 31.79 -10.06
N ARG A 219 29.66 31.53 -11.09
CA ARG A 219 28.99 30.27 -11.42
C ARG A 219 29.89 29.05 -11.14
N THR A 220 29.48 28.22 -10.21
CA THR A 220 29.75 26.78 -10.26
C THR A 220 28.44 26.06 -10.60
N GLN A 221 28.48 25.32 -11.70
CA GLN A 221 27.38 24.51 -12.19
C GLN A 221 27.15 23.33 -11.23
N SER A 222 25.91 23.17 -10.78
CA SER A 222 25.48 21.99 -10.03
C SER A 222 25.38 20.79 -10.98
N LEU A 223 26.15 19.75 -10.68
CA LEU A 223 25.96 18.41 -11.21
C LEU A 223 25.31 17.57 -10.10
N ASP A 224 23.99 17.60 -10.05
CA ASP A 224 23.18 16.56 -9.42
C ASP A 224 22.21 16.04 -10.49
N ARG A 225 22.62 14.96 -11.16
CA ARG A 225 21.69 14.01 -11.78
C ARG A 225 22.27 12.61 -11.67
N VAL A 226 21.76 11.91 -10.65
CA VAL A 226 21.83 10.46 -10.51
C VAL A 226 20.94 9.84 -11.58
N GLU A 227 21.46 8.85 -12.31
CA GLU A 227 20.85 7.53 -12.51
C GLU A 227 21.82 6.66 -13.34
N ASN A 228 22.43 5.65 -12.73
CA ASN A 228 21.85 4.32 -12.55
C ASN A 228 21.63 3.60 -13.90
N ARG A 229 22.72 3.05 -14.45
CA ARG A 229 22.66 1.94 -15.39
C ARG A 229 23.52 0.79 -14.88
N ASN A 230 22.81 -0.23 -14.40
CA ASN A 230 23.29 -1.59 -14.30
C ASN A 230 23.91 -2.04 -15.63
N SER A 231 25.16 -2.48 -15.59
CA SER A 231 25.65 -3.57 -16.44
C SER A 231 26.92 -4.16 -15.85
N ASN A 232 26.79 -5.41 -15.40
CA ASN A 232 27.81 -6.45 -15.31
C ASN A 232 29.19 -6.09 -15.89
N MET A 233 30.22 -6.06 -15.05
CA MET A 233 31.60 -6.28 -15.50
C MET A 233 32.26 -7.30 -14.59
N SER A 234 32.25 -8.53 -15.10
CA SER A 234 33.11 -9.61 -14.67
C SER A 234 34.58 -9.25 -14.91
N THR A 235 35.43 -9.67 -13.98
CA THR A 235 36.85 -10.02 -14.11
C THR A 235 37.50 -9.84 -15.51
N PRO A 236 38.66 -9.16 -15.63
CA PRO A 236 39.46 -9.30 -16.83
C PRO A 236 40.20 -10.65 -16.79
N ARG A 237 39.58 -11.62 -17.46
CA ARG A 237 40.17 -12.88 -17.90
C ARG A 237 41.27 -12.59 -18.92
N GLU A 238 42.51 -12.68 -18.45
CA GLU A 238 43.65 -13.33 -19.09
C GLU A 238 43.39 -13.84 -20.52
N LYS A 239 43.79 -13.05 -21.52
CA LYS A 239 43.96 -13.50 -22.90
C LYS A 239 45.23 -12.89 -23.49
N SER A 240 46.28 -13.71 -23.45
CA SER A 240 47.16 -14.02 -24.58
C SER A 240 47.21 -12.96 -25.69
N ARG A 241 48.11 -11.98 -25.52
CA ARG A 241 48.71 -11.28 -26.65
C ARG A 241 50.10 -11.86 -26.88
N ARG A 242 50.19 -12.74 -27.88
CA ARG A 242 51.45 -13.08 -28.56
C ARG A 242 52.13 -11.77 -28.97
N ARG A 243 53.18 -11.36 -28.24
CA ARG A 243 54.19 -10.45 -28.77
C ARG A 243 55.25 -11.30 -29.45
N SER A 244 55.14 -11.34 -30.77
CA SER A 244 56.15 -11.88 -31.66
C SER A 244 57.48 -11.18 -31.44
N LEU A 245 58.49 -12.00 -31.23
CA LEU A 245 59.92 -11.70 -31.29
C LEU A 245 60.27 -10.99 -32.62
N VAL A 246 60.33 -9.66 -32.62
CA VAL A 246 60.92 -8.91 -33.75
C VAL A 246 62.42 -8.84 -33.52
N ARG A 247 63.08 -9.83 -34.10
CA ARG A 247 64.50 -9.95 -34.37
C ARG A 247 64.98 -8.70 -35.10
N TRP A 248 65.72 -7.83 -34.40
CA TRP A 248 66.56 -6.83 -35.05
C TRP A 248 67.77 -7.56 -35.65
N MET A 249 67.75 -7.75 -36.97
CA MET A 249 68.93 -8.09 -37.77
C MET A 249 69.20 -6.93 -38.74
N PRO A 250 70.46 -6.57 -38.97
CA PRO A 250 70.86 -5.48 -39.85
C PRO A 250 70.63 -5.86 -41.32
N LYS A 251 69.95 -5.00 -42.09
CA LYS A 251 69.83 -5.13 -43.54
C LYS A 251 71.09 -4.60 -44.21
N GLY A 252 71.75 -5.47 -44.94
CA GLY A 252 72.79 -5.12 -45.89
C GLY A 252 72.24 -4.65 -47.23
N SER A 253 73.21 -4.20 -48.04
CA SER A 253 73.26 -4.11 -49.50
C SER A 253 72.27 -3.19 -50.21
N THR A 254 72.77 -2.02 -50.62
CA THR A 254 72.72 -1.61 -52.03
C THR A 254 74.08 -0.98 -52.40
N SER A 255 74.76 -1.61 -53.36
CA SER A 255 75.86 -1.02 -54.14
C SER A 255 75.27 0.05 -55.11
N PRO A 256 76.09 0.91 -55.76
CA PRO A 256 76.84 0.43 -56.94
C PRO A 256 78.19 1.13 -57.25
N THR A 257 79.01 0.38 -58.00
CA THR A 257 80.00 0.77 -59.04
C THR A 257 81.25 1.60 -58.70
N ASP A 258 82.38 0.88 -58.77
CA ASP A 258 83.58 1.15 -59.61
C ASP A 258 84.04 2.59 -59.88
N THR A 259 85.28 2.90 -59.50
CA THR A 259 86.42 2.87 -60.45
C THR A 259 87.77 2.99 -59.72
N ARG A 260 88.69 2.08 -60.06
CA ARG A 260 90.17 2.15 -60.19
C ARG A 260 90.90 3.31 -59.47
N THR A 261 92.07 3.13 -58.88
CA THR A 261 93.32 2.61 -59.49
C THR A 261 94.43 2.63 -58.43
N SER A 262 95.34 1.64 -58.46
CA SER A 262 96.79 1.67 -58.07
C SER A 262 97.17 2.17 -56.67
N ASP A 263 98.24 1.78 -56.02
CA ASP A 263 99.31 0.80 -56.13
C ASP A 263 100.10 1.01 -54.83
N GLY A 264 100.86 0.02 -54.37
CA GLY A 264 102.00 0.29 -53.48
C GLY A 264 101.96 -0.45 -52.14
N PRO A 265 102.71 -1.56 -52.02
CA PRO A 265 103.00 -2.20 -50.76
C PRO A 265 104.26 -1.56 -50.16
N THR A 266 104.17 -1.05 -48.93
CA THR A 266 105.36 -0.80 -48.13
C THR A 266 105.11 -1.23 -46.70
N ASN A 267 105.73 -2.38 -46.40
CA ASN A 267 106.22 -2.72 -45.07
C ASN A 267 106.79 -1.48 -44.39
N ASP A 268 106.29 -1.17 -43.19
CA ASP A 268 107.08 -0.39 -42.24
C ASP A 268 106.82 -0.89 -40.82
N PRO A 269 107.74 -1.70 -40.25
CA PRO A 269 107.70 -2.12 -38.86
C PRO A 269 108.56 -1.15 -38.05
N SER A 270 108.05 0.04 -37.74
CA SER A 270 108.80 0.97 -36.88
C SER A 270 107.88 2.00 -36.24
N CYS A 271 107.59 1.80 -34.96
CA CYS A 271 107.51 2.85 -33.92
C CYS A 271 107.09 2.20 -32.59
N ARG A 272 107.99 1.36 -32.07
CA ARG A 272 107.95 0.84 -30.70
C ARG A 272 108.76 1.80 -29.81
N SER A 273 108.27 3.03 -29.62
CA SER A 273 108.98 4.01 -28.79
C SER A 273 108.12 5.23 -28.42
N SER A 274 107.00 5.01 -27.70
CA SER A 274 106.38 6.03 -26.82
C SER A 274 105.45 5.39 -25.76
N THR A 275 105.84 4.25 -25.19
CA THR A 275 104.99 3.46 -24.29
C THR A 275 104.82 4.03 -22.86
N THR A 276 105.34 5.22 -22.58
CA THR A 276 105.19 5.87 -21.26
C THR A 276 104.17 7.00 -21.25
N LYS A 277 104.12 7.87 -22.27
CA LYS A 277 103.18 9.00 -22.30
C LYS A 277 101.74 8.61 -22.67
N ASP A 278 101.57 7.63 -23.55
CA ASP A 278 100.23 7.13 -23.90
C ASP A 278 99.61 6.33 -22.74
N GLY A 279 100.44 5.60 -21.98
CA GLY A 279 100.00 4.90 -20.77
C GLY A 279 99.50 5.87 -19.69
N GLU A 280 100.20 6.98 -19.47
CA GLU A 280 99.78 8.03 -18.53
C GLU A 280 98.48 8.74 -18.95
N PHE A 281 98.27 8.95 -20.26
CA PHE A 281 97.02 9.50 -20.79
C PHE A 281 95.83 8.57 -20.53
N TRP A 282 95.97 7.27 -20.82
CA TRP A 282 94.92 6.29 -20.55
C TRP A 282 94.66 6.12 -19.05
N LEU A 283 95.68 6.16 -18.20
CA LEU A 283 95.51 6.16 -16.74
C LEU A 283 94.73 7.38 -16.24
N ARG A 284 95.03 8.59 -16.75
CA ARG A 284 94.28 9.81 -16.41
C ARG A 284 92.83 9.74 -16.88
N LYS A 285 92.61 9.23 -18.10
CA LYS A 285 91.26 9.04 -18.66
C LYS A 285 90.45 7.99 -17.90
N CYS A 286 91.07 6.87 -17.50
CA CYS A 286 90.42 5.88 -16.66
C CYS A 286 90.11 6.43 -15.26
N HIS A 287 90.98 7.27 -14.70
CA HIS A 287 90.70 7.96 -13.43
C HIS A 287 89.52 8.92 -13.55
N GLU A 288 89.49 9.74 -14.61
CA GLU A 288 88.41 10.68 -14.88
C GLU A 288 87.08 9.97 -15.18
N GLU A 289 87.10 8.87 -15.94
CA GLU A 289 85.92 8.02 -16.18
C GLU A 289 85.42 7.35 -14.89
N ASN A 290 86.32 6.93 -14.00
CA ASN A 290 85.97 6.41 -12.68
C ASN A 290 85.33 7.50 -11.80
N GLU A 291 85.90 8.71 -11.73
CA GLU A 291 85.30 9.83 -10.99
C GLU A 291 83.90 10.19 -11.52
N GLN A 292 83.72 10.21 -12.85
CA GLN A 292 82.42 10.42 -13.47
C GLN A 292 81.45 9.25 -13.23
N SER A 293 81.95 8.01 -13.18
CA SER A 293 81.16 6.83 -12.80
C SER A 293 80.67 6.93 -11.36
N GLU A 294 81.57 7.26 -10.43
CA GLU A 294 81.27 7.45 -9.01
C GLU A 294 80.32 8.63 -8.77
N GLU A 295 80.45 9.72 -9.53
CA GLU A 295 79.51 10.84 -9.47
C GLU A 295 78.12 10.45 -9.98
N ARG A 296 78.03 9.71 -11.10
CA ARG A 296 76.76 9.16 -11.61
C ARG A 296 76.13 8.21 -10.60
N GLU A 297 76.93 7.37 -9.95
CA GLU A 297 76.45 6.46 -8.93
C GLU A 297 75.93 7.20 -7.69
N ARG A 298 76.64 8.25 -7.22
CA ARG A 298 76.17 9.13 -6.15
C ARG A 298 74.85 9.81 -6.49
N ARG A 299 74.71 10.34 -7.71
CA ARG A 299 73.46 10.95 -8.18
C ARG A 299 72.32 9.93 -8.25
N LEU A 300 72.60 8.70 -8.70
CA LEU A 300 71.62 7.62 -8.72
C LEU A 300 71.18 7.22 -7.31
N ARG A 301 72.11 7.10 -6.36
CA ARG A 301 71.80 6.81 -4.95
C ARG A 301 70.92 7.90 -4.34
N GLN A 302 71.26 9.18 -4.54
CA GLN A 302 70.43 10.30 -4.09
C GLN A 302 69.03 10.28 -4.73
N ALA A 303 68.93 9.98 -6.02
CA ALA A 303 67.63 9.86 -6.69
C ALA A 303 66.81 8.69 -6.13
N GLN A 304 67.44 7.56 -5.82
CA GLN A 304 66.79 6.42 -5.19
C GLN A 304 66.32 6.74 -3.76
N GLU A 305 67.12 7.46 -2.98
CA GLU A 305 66.73 7.91 -1.63
C GLU A 305 65.53 8.84 -1.68
N ARG A 306 65.56 9.86 -2.53
CA ARG A 306 64.38 10.75 -2.74
C ARG A 306 63.14 9.97 -3.17
N ARG A 307 63.31 8.97 -4.04
CA ARG A 307 62.19 8.10 -4.45
C ARG A 307 61.65 7.29 -3.27
N ARG A 308 62.52 6.72 -2.43
CA ARG A 308 62.11 6.00 -1.21
C ARG A 308 61.40 6.92 -0.22
N GLU A 309 61.85 8.16 -0.08
CA GLU A 309 61.18 9.16 0.78
C GLU A 309 59.78 9.50 0.25
N LEU A 310 59.64 9.74 -1.06
CA LEU A 310 58.34 9.96 -1.69
C LEU A 310 57.41 8.75 -1.53
N ASP A 311 57.93 7.54 -1.74
CA ASP A 311 57.15 6.31 -1.56
C ASP A 311 56.67 6.16 -0.11
N LYS A 312 57.52 6.47 0.88
CA LYS A 312 57.14 6.50 2.30
C LYS A 312 56.04 7.53 2.58
N MET A 313 56.18 8.75 2.05
CA MET A 313 55.19 9.82 2.22
C MET A 313 53.84 9.49 1.56
N LEU A 314 53.86 8.84 0.39
CA LEU A 314 52.64 8.38 -0.27
C LEU A 314 51.96 7.28 0.54
N GLU A 315 52.74 6.38 1.16
CA GLU A 315 52.19 5.30 1.97
C GLU A 315 51.57 5.82 3.28
N THR A 316 52.20 6.80 3.95
CA THR A 316 51.59 7.46 5.12
C THR A 316 50.31 8.17 4.74
N TYR A 317 50.31 8.92 3.63
CA TYR A 317 49.11 9.61 3.15
C TYR A 317 47.96 8.64 2.82
N ARG A 318 48.28 7.50 2.19
CA ARG A 318 47.27 6.44 1.93
C ARG A 318 46.69 5.88 3.21
N ARG A 319 47.52 5.63 4.23
CA ARG A 319 47.08 5.13 5.53
C ARG A 319 46.17 6.13 6.25
N GLU A 320 46.57 7.40 6.31
CA GLU A 320 45.75 8.47 6.89
C GLU A 320 44.39 8.59 6.19
N LEU A 321 44.37 8.46 4.86
CA LEU A 321 43.11 8.48 4.10
C LEU A 321 42.22 7.27 4.41
N GLN A 322 42.82 6.09 4.61
CA GLN A 322 42.08 4.88 5.03
C GLN A 322 41.51 5.05 6.43
N GLU A 323 42.31 5.51 7.39
CA GLU A 323 41.87 5.78 8.77
C GLU A 323 40.74 6.81 8.80
N ALA A 324 40.84 7.89 8.03
CA ALA A 324 39.77 8.89 7.92
C ALA A 324 38.46 8.28 7.37
N ARG A 325 38.54 7.38 6.38
CA ARG A 325 37.38 6.64 5.85
C ARG A 325 36.78 5.71 6.90
N GLU A 326 37.62 5.00 7.65
CA GLU A 326 37.16 4.11 8.71
C GLU A 326 36.45 4.89 9.83
N ILE A 327 37.01 6.02 10.27
CA ILE A 327 36.39 6.89 11.27
C ILE A 327 35.05 7.42 10.79
N THR A 328 34.95 7.86 9.53
CA THR A 328 33.67 8.33 8.98
C THR A 328 32.63 7.21 8.89
N HIS A 329 33.04 6.01 8.50
CA HIS A 329 32.16 4.83 8.52
C HIS A 329 31.72 4.44 9.93
N GLN A 330 32.63 4.47 10.91
CA GLN A 330 32.31 4.18 12.31
C GLN A 330 31.30 5.19 12.86
N ARG A 331 31.54 6.49 12.69
CA ARG A 331 30.60 7.55 13.08
C ARG A 331 29.25 7.40 12.38
N ALA A 332 29.23 6.99 11.12
CA ALA A 332 27.99 6.72 10.40
C ALA A 332 27.22 5.52 11.00
N ARG A 333 27.92 4.45 11.40
CA ARG A 333 27.33 3.29 12.09
C ARG A 333 26.77 3.66 13.46
N GLU A 334 27.51 4.40 14.27
CA GLU A 334 27.06 4.87 15.59
C GLU A 334 25.82 5.75 15.47
N ARG A 335 25.80 6.70 14.52
CA ARG A 335 24.61 7.52 14.25
C ARG A 335 23.42 6.71 13.75
N ALA A 336 23.67 5.67 12.95
CA ALA A 336 22.60 4.78 12.49
C ALA A 336 22.03 3.97 13.68
N TYR A 337 22.90 3.48 14.56
CA TYR A 337 22.51 2.75 15.77
C TYR A 337 21.69 3.63 16.72
N LEU A 338 22.15 4.85 17.01
CA LEU A 338 21.42 5.80 17.87
C LEU A 338 20.04 6.14 17.29
N ARG A 339 19.95 6.45 15.99
CA ARG A 339 18.67 6.69 15.32
C ARG A 339 17.73 5.49 15.41
N SER A 340 18.26 4.28 15.21
CA SER A 340 17.48 3.05 15.33
C SER A 340 16.96 2.87 16.76
N SER A 341 17.79 3.12 17.78
CA SER A 341 17.40 3.01 19.18
C SER A 341 16.32 4.04 19.57
N GLU A 342 16.50 5.30 19.17
CA GLU A 342 15.50 6.36 19.36
C GLU A 342 14.17 6.03 18.67
N GLU A 343 14.22 5.47 17.47
CA GLU A 343 13.03 5.05 16.74
C GLU A 343 12.29 3.91 17.46
N GLN A 344 13.03 2.96 18.07
CA GLN A 344 12.42 1.90 18.89
C GLN A 344 11.74 2.49 20.14
N LEU A 345 12.39 3.44 20.83
CA LEU A 345 11.80 4.12 21.98
C LEU A 345 10.52 4.88 21.59
N ARG A 346 10.53 5.58 20.45
CA ARG A 346 9.33 6.25 19.91
C ARG A 346 8.21 5.25 19.63
N LYS A 347 8.52 4.12 18.99
CA LYS A 347 7.54 3.05 18.71
C LYS A 347 6.93 2.47 19.99
N VAL A 348 7.74 2.27 21.03
CA VAL A 348 7.27 1.80 22.35
C VAL A 348 6.35 2.83 22.99
N HIS A 349 6.76 4.11 23.00
CA HIS A 349 5.94 5.19 23.54
C HIS A 349 4.61 5.33 22.81
N ASP A 350 4.61 5.34 21.47
CA ASP A 350 3.39 5.40 20.66
C ASP A 350 2.47 4.20 20.91
N ARG A 351 3.05 3.01 21.13
CA ARG A 351 2.29 1.82 21.52
C ARG A 351 1.63 2.00 22.89
N GLN A 352 2.36 2.51 23.88
CA GLN A 352 1.82 2.78 25.21
C GLN A 352 0.67 3.79 25.16
N GLN A 353 0.82 4.87 24.38
CA GLN A 353 -0.26 5.84 24.19
C GLN A 353 -1.50 5.22 23.53
N ARG A 354 -1.32 4.41 22.48
CA ARG A 354 -2.43 3.68 21.85
C ARG A 354 -3.11 2.74 22.83
N GLU A 355 -2.36 2.01 23.63
CA GLU A 355 -2.90 1.11 24.66
C GLU A 355 -3.68 1.88 25.74
N GLN A 356 -3.20 3.05 26.17
CA GLN A 356 -3.93 3.93 27.09
C GLN A 356 -5.26 4.40 26.50
N HIS A 357 -5.24 4.90 25.26
CA HIS A 357 -6.45 5.34 24.56
C HIS A 357 -7.45 4.21 24.36
N ILE A 358 -6.98 3.00 24.03
CA ILE A 358 -7.84 1.80 23.93
C ILE A 358 -8.46 1.46 25.29
N ARG A 359 -7.68 1.52 26.38
CA ARG A 359 -8.18 1.26 27.74
C ARG A 359 -9.24 2.29 28.16
N GLU A 360 -9.04 3.56 27.87
CA GLU A 360 -10.02 4.62 28.17
C GLU A 360 -11.30 4.43 27.37
N ASN A 361 -11.18 4.17 26.06
CA ASN A 361 -12.34 3.87 25.22
C ASN A 361 -13.10 2.62 25.70
N ALA A 362 -12.38 1.58 26.14
CA ALA A 362 -13.02 0.38 26.71
C ALA A 362 -13.82 0.70 27.97
N LYS A 363 -13.31 1.56 28.86
CA LYS A 363 -14.04 2.02 30.06
C LYS A 363 -15.31 2.79 29.68
N ILE A 364 -15.23 3.69 28.70
CA ILE A 364 -16.39 4.45 28.21
C ILE A 364 -17.45 3.50 27.64
N ILE A 365 -17.04 2.50 26.85
CA ILE A 365 -17.95 1.51 26.29
C ILE A 365 -18.62 0.69 27.41
N GLN A 366 -17.87 0.27 28.42
CA GLN A 366 -18.42 -0.46 29.58
C GLN A 366 -19.44 0.39 30.35
N GLN A 367 -19.14 1.66 30.63
CA GLN A 367 -20.07 2.56 31.29
C GLN A 367 -21.38 2.72 30.50
N ARG A 368 -21.29 2.93 29.18
CA ARG A 368 -22.47 3.01 28.32
C ARG A 368 -23.27 1.71 28.31
N GLN A 369 -22.61 0.55 28.35
CA GLN A 369 -23.28 -0.75 28.42
C GLN A 369 -24.00 -0.94 29.76
N GLU A 370 -23.38 -0.53 30.87
CA GLU A 370 -24.02 -0.57 32.19
C GLU A 370 -25.20 0.40 32.28
N GLU A 371 -25.06 1.62 31.77
CA GLU A 371 -26.16 2.59 31.69
C GLU A 371 -27.33 2.04 30.87
N TRP A 372 -27.05 1.45 29.71
CA TRP A 372 -28.07 0.83 28.87
C TRP A 372 -28.76 -0.34 29.59
N ARG A 373 -28.00 -1.16 30.31
CA ARG A 373 -28.54 -2.25 31.12
C ARG A 373 -29.45 -1.72 32.23
N ARG A 374 -29.02 -0.73 33.01
CA ARG A 374 -29.83 -0.11 34.07
C ARG A 374 -31.09 0.54 33.51
N ALA A 375 -31.00 1.20 32.36
CA ALA A 375 -32.16 1.77 31.69
C ALA A 375 -33.16 0.70 31.23
N ALA A 376 -32.66 -0.43 30.69
CA ALA A 376 -33.51 -1.56 30.30
C ALA A 376 -34.21 -2.20 31.52
N GLU A 377 -33.49 -2.41 32.62
CA GLU A 377 -34.05 -2.91 33.89
C GLU A 377 -35.10 -1.95 34.46
N ALA A 378 -34.85 -0.64 34.45
CA ALA A 378 -35.82 0.36 34.90
C ALA A 378 -37.10 0.36 34.03
N MET A 379 -36.95 0.26 32.71
CA MET A 379 -38.08 0.14 31.78
C MET A 379 -38.89 -1.13 32.03
N GLN A 380 -38.21 -2.25 32.34
CA GLN A 380 -38.88 -3.50 32.65
C GLN A 380 -39.64 -3.42 33.98
N LYS A 381 -39.01 -2.84 35.00
CA LYS A 381 -39.65 -2.59 36.29
C LYS A 381 -40.89 -1.70 36.16
N GLN A 382 -40.84 -0.64 35.34
CA GLN A 382 -42.01 0.20 35.07
C GLN A 382 -43.16 -0.58 34.41
N LYS A 383 -42.85 -1.50 33.49
CA LYS A 383 -43.86 -2.36 32.87
C LYS A 383 -44.47 -3.32 33.89
N GLU A 384 -43.65 -3.93 34.75
CA GLU A 384 -44.10 -4.82 35.82
C GLU A 384 -45.00 -4.08 36.82
N GLU A 385 -44.60 -2.89 37.27
CA GLU A 385 -45.41 -2.03 38.14
C GLU A 385 -46.74 -1.64 37.48
N HIS A 386 -46.73 -1.36 36.17
CA HIS A 386 -47.95 -1.02 35.44
C HIS A 386 -48.90 -2.23 35.33
N VAL A 387 -48.37 -3.41 35.03
CA VAL A 387 -49.16 -4.66 34.99
C VAL A 387 -49.71 -4.97 36.38
N GLN A 388 -48.90 -4.81 37.43
CA GLN A 388 -49.31 -5.06 38.80
C GLN A 388 -50.48 -4.15 39.23
N LYS A 389 -50.37 -2.84 38.95
CA LYS A 389 -51.47 -1.88 39.19
C LYS A 389 -52.74 -2.26 38.44
N PHE A 390 -52.61 -2.66 37.18
CA PHE A 390 -53.76 -3.11 36.39
C PHE A 390 -54.43 -4.35 36.98
N LEU A 391 -53.65 -5.31 37.49
CA LEU A 391 -54.19 -6.49 38.17
C LEU A 391 -54.90 -6.13 39.48
N GLU A 392 -54.33 -5.23 40.27
CA GLU A 392 -54.93 -4.73 41.52
C GLU A 392 -56.25 -4.00 41.26
N GLU A 393 -56.30 -3.11 40.28
CA GLU A 393 -57.53 -2.43 39.85
C GLU A 393 -58.59 -3.41 39.35
N ARG A 394 -58.17 -4.45 38.62
CA ARG A 394 -59.07 -5.49 38.13
C ARG A 394 -59.65 -6.31 39.29
N GLU A 395 -58.82 -6.74 40.25
CA GLU A 395 -59.30 -7.49 41.42
C GLU A 395 -60.21 -6.64 42.30
N ALA A 396 -59.89 -5.36 42.49
CA ALA A 396 -60.75 -4.42 43.21
C ALA A 396 -62.15 -4.33 42.58
N LYS A 397 -62.24 -4.19 41.24
CA LYS A 397 -63.52 -4.20 40.52
C LYS A 397 -64.27 -5.53 40.63
N ILE A 398 -63.55 -6.65 40.57
CA ILE A 398 -64.14 -7.98 40.78
C ILE A 398 -64.73 -8.06 42.19
N GLN A 399 -64.01 -7.56 43.20
CA GLN A 399 -64.46 -7.57 44.58
C GLN A 399 -65.66 -6.65 44.80
N GLU A 400 -65.67 -5.46 44.20
CA GLU A 400 -66.85 -4.58 44.19
C GLU A 400 -68.07 -5.28 43.58
N SER A 401 -67.90 -5.96 42.45
CA SER A 401 -68.96 -6.74 41.81
C SER A 401 -69.45 -7.90 42.69
N ARG A 402 -68.55 -8.62 43.38
CA ARG A 402 -68.90 -9.66 44.34
C ARG A 402 -69.70 -9.10 45.53
N ASN A 403 -69.24 -8.00 46.11
CA ASN A 403 -69.92 -7.34 47.24
C ASN A 403 -71.32 -6.85 46.84
N LEU A 404 -71.47 -6.28 45.64
CA LEU A 404 -72.77 -5.84 45.11
C LEU A 404 -73.70 -7.03 44.89
N ALA A 405 -73.20 -8.15 44.36
CA ALA A 405 -73.98 -9.37 44.18
C ALA A 405 -74.46 -9.93 45.53
N GLN A 406 -73.59 -9.95 46.55
CA GLN A 406 -73.94 -10.36 47.91
C GLN A 406 -74.99 -9.43 48.55
N ALA A 407 -74.85 -8.11 48.41
CA ALA A 407 -75.84 -7.15 48.92
C ALA A 407 -77.21 -7.31 48.23
N ALA A 408 -77.21 -7.54 46.91
CA ALA A 408 -78.44 -7.82 46.17
C ALA A 408 -79.09 -9.15 46.60
N GLU A 409 -78.29 -10.18 46.90
CA GLU A 409 -78.78 -11.46 47.43
C GLU A 409 -79.40 -11.30 48.82
N GLN A 410 -78.75 -10.54 49.71
CA GLN A 410 -79.28 -10.22 51.04
C GLN A 410 -80.64 -9.50 50.94
N LEU A 411 -80.75 -8.50 50.05
CA LEU A 411 -82.00 -7.80 49.83
C LEU A 411 -83.11 -8.73 49.32
N ARG A 412 -82.79 -9.65 48.39
CA ARG A 412 -83.75 -10.66 47.92
C ARG A 412 -84.20 -11.58 49.05
N ALA A 413 -83.27 -12.06 49.88
CA ALA A 413 -83.57 -12.93 51.01
C ALA A 413 -84.44 -12.22 52.05
N GLU A 414 -84.16 -10.94 52.32
CA GLU A 414 -84.97 -10.10 53.21
C GLU A 414 -86.38 -9.89 52.66
N MET A 415 -86.52 -9.55 51.37
CA MET A 415 -87.82 -9.43 50.71
C MET A 415 -88.61 -10.75 50.79
N GLN A 416 -87.98 -11.89 50.53
CA GLN A 416 -88.63 -13.20 50.70
C GLN A 416 -89.14 -13.41 52.12
N ARG A 417 -88.37 -12.97 53.13
CA ARG A 417 -88.73 -13.05 54.55
C ARG A 417 -89.90 -12.15 54.92
N VAL A 418 -89.85 -10.86 54.52
CA VAL A 418 -90.86 -9.86 54.90
C VAL A 418 -92.21 -10.17 54.27
N TYR A 419 -92.22 -10.63 53.02
CA TYR A 419 -93.46 -10.86 52.28
C TYR A 419 -93.98 -12.31 52.37
N ASN A 420 -93.36 -13.19 53.18
CA ASN A 420 -93.66 -14.63 53.24
C ASN A 420 -93.82 -15.24 51.83
N LEU A 421 -93.01 -14.77 50.88
CA LEU A 421 -93.00 -15.30 49.53
C LEU A 421 -92.29 -16.64 49.61
N ASP A 422 -93.07 -17.70 49.85
CA ASP A 422 -92.55 -19.06 49.78
C ASP A 422 -91.82 -19.22 48.45
N SER A 423 -90.59 -19.74 48.53
CA SER A 423 -89.83 -20.15 47.36
C SER A 423 -90.75 -20.93 46.43
N PHE A 424 -90.63 -20.71 45.12
CA PHE A 424 -91.40 -21.47 44.13
C PHE A 424 -91.35 -22.97 44.43
N ASP A 425 -90.21 -23.49 44.88
CA ASP A 425 -90.06 -24.89 45.29
C ASP A 425 -90.85 -25.26 46.54
N LYS A 426 -90.95 -24.36 47.53
CA LYS A 426 -91.81 -24.55 48.71
C LYS A 426 -93.28 -24.53 48.32
N LYS A 427 -93.69 -23.62 47.42
CA LYS A 427 -95.06 -23.60 46.89
C LYS A 427 -95.35 -24.84 46.06
N ALA A 428 -94.39 -25.30 45.24
CA ALA A 428 -94.51 -26.51 44.45
C ALA A 428 -94.58 -27.77 45.33
N GLN A 429 -93.77 -27.86 46.39
CA GLN A 429 -93.85 -28.93 47.40
C GLN A 429 -95.16 -28.87 48.18
N HIS A 430 -95.64 -27.68 48.53
CA HIS A 430 -96.93 -27.50 49.20
C HIS A 430 -98.10 -27.94 48.31
N VAL A 431 -98.07 -27.60 47.02
CA VAL A 431 -99.05 -28.06 46.03
C VAL A 431 -98.95 -29.57 45.80
N ALA A 432 -97.73 -30.13 45.74
CA ALA A 432 -97.53 -31.58 45.63
C ALA A 432 -98.08 -32.33 46.86
N LEU A 433 -97.79 -31.85 48.07
CA LEU A 433 -98.34 -32.39 49.32
C LEU A 433 -99.87 -32.25 49.39
N LEU A 434 -100.44 -31.13 48.95
CA LEU A 434 -101.90 -30.94 48.86
C LEU A 434 -102.56 -31.94 47.90
N ASN A 435 -101.90 -32.25 46.78
CA ASN A 435 -102.36 -33.26 45.84
C ASN A 435 -102.23 -34.68 46.41
N GLU A 436 -101.13 -35.00 47.11
CA GLU A 436 -100.94 -36.32 47.73
C GLU A 436 -101.89 -36.58 48.92
N LEU A 437 -102.27 -35.54 49.67
CA LEU A 437 -103.24 -35.64 50.76
C LEU A 437 -104.72 -35.63 50.28
N GLY A 438 -104.97 -35.53 48.97
CA GLY A 438 -106.32 -35.59 48.39
C GLY A 438 -107.20 -34.36 48.67
N LEU A 439 -106.61 -33.24 49.08
CA LEU A 439 -107.33 -32.00 49.44
C LEU A 439 -107.46 -31.01 48.27
N GLY A 440 -106.86 -31.31 47.11
CA GLY A 440 -106.86 -30.46 45.91
C GLY A 440 -108.14 -30.49 45.06
N GLY A 441 -109.26 -31.03 45.56
CA GLY A 441 -110.48 -31.23 44.78
C GLY A 441 -111.76 -31.01 45.55
N ALA A 442 -112.15 -29.75 45.74
CA ALA A 442 -113.57 -29.37 45.83
C ALA A 442 -113.75 -27.87 45.56
N SER A 443 -114.60 -27.61 44.56
CA SER A 443 -115.32 -26.36 44.29
C SER A 443 -114.65 -25.29 43.41
N THR A 444 -115.04 -25.38 42.14
CA THR A 444 -115.43 -24.32 41.17
C THR A 444 -114.46 -23.19 40.85
#